data_AF-A0A519Q6L3-F1
#
_entry.id   AF-A0A519Q6L3-F1
#
_cell.length_a   1.000
_cell.length_b   1.000
_cell.length_c   1.000
_cell.angle_alpha   90.00
_cell.angle_beta   90.00
_cell.angle_gamma   90.00
#
_symmetry.space_group_name_H-M   'P 1'
#
loop_
_entity.id
_entity.type
_entity.pdbx_description
1 polymer ?
#
loop_
_entity_poly.entity_id
_entity_poly.type
_entity_poly.pdbx_seq_one_letter_code
_entity_poly.pdbx_strand_id
1 'polypeptide(L)'
;MSLLDRYLNAVAAQLPRETRDDIIAELRDELETTLEARAEENGASLSDDEVEAVLRDMGHPLTVAARFGAGPNVVVGPELYPWWMFGVRAALTVMVFITVIGALVRVLVGDVEVGQAIGQGFHSLFTSGIAIVGLATIAAFIIERQATKPEFLTKWRVKDLSVFEWTAFGADGWAERLKATAAGEGGKSVKSGPVREGTVERRRARRAPPVVRAAASAFGWTSVKSGPVREGTVEPRRARRAPPVVRAAASAFGWTVVLLWWTGVLGGQIAPANMGVGYIENGFDWGRVVAETAALAYWPVIGFIAARIVFDALRVLTGSPVRLTALGDFAFALWGVWAIWWIATISPVARIIPTESLHAFLEPINAMIVTQQWSLAPIVMIVLAAGLLGQVFHVIRALAELTTGQAWTRG
;
A
#
# COMPACT_ATOMS: atom_id res chain seq x y z
N MET A 1 20.91 10.17 -47.74
CA MET A 1 20.00 10.59 -46.65
C MET A 1 20.53 11.89 -46.07
N SER A 2 19.72 12.93 -46.09
CA SER A 2 20.02 14.22 -45.46
C SER A 2 20.09 14.10 -43.92
N LEU A 3 20.60 15.13 -43.24
CA LEU A 3 20.55 15.20 -41.77
C LEU A 3 19.09 15.20 -41.26
N LEU A 4 18.20 15.90 -41.97
CA LEU A 4 16.76 15.90 -41.72
C LEU A 4 16.18 14.48 -41.81
N ASP A 5 16.50 13.71 -42.85
CA ASP A 5 16.01 12.34 -42.99
C ASP A 5 16.50 11.44 -41.85
N ARG A 6 17.75 11.62 -41.42
CA ARG A 6 18.29 10.87 -40.27
C ARG A 6 17.56 11.22 -38.98
N TYR A 7 17.30 12.51 -38.76
CA TYR A 7 16.57 13.00 -37.60
C TYR A 7 15.13 12.47 -37.58
N LEU A 8 14.39 12.61 -38.68
CA LEU A 8 13.02 12.13 -38.80
C LEU A 8 12.92 10.61 -38.66
N ASN A 9 13.88 9.84 -39.20
CA ASN A 9 13.91 8.40 -38.97
C ASN A 9 14.14 8.04 -37.50
N ALA A 10 14.98 8.79 -36.78
CA ALA A 10 15.18 8.58 -35.35
C ALA A 10 13.93 8.90 -34.53
N VAL A 11 13.17 9.93 -34.91
CA VAL A 11 11.86 10.24 -34.32
C VAL A 11 10.84 9.13 -34.65
N ALA A 12 10.74 8.74 -35.92
CA ALA A 12 9.80 7.74 -36.42
C ALA A 12 9.96 6.38 -35.71
N ALA A 13 11.20 6.01 -35.39
CA ALA A 13 11.51 4.76 -34.67
C ALA A 13 10.80 4.67 -33.30
N GLN A 14 10.44 5.81 -32.70
CA GLN A 14 9.86 5.91 -31.36
C GLN A 14 8.36 6.19 -31.36
N LEU A 15 7.75 6.41 -32.54
CA LEU A 15 6.32 6.73 -32.65
C LEU A 15 5.44 5.47 -32.80
N PRO A 16 4.20 5.51 -32.25
CA PRO A 16 3.18 4.49 -32.51
C PRO A 16 2.96 4.28 -33.99
N ARG A 17 2.84 3.01 -34.44
CA ARG A 17 2.73 2.69 -35.87
C ARG A 17 1.52 3.31 -36.56
N GLU A 18 0.44 3.54 -35.81
CA GLU A 18 -0.83 4.02 -36.36
C GLU A 18 -0.80 5.50 -36.77
N THR A 19 -0.05 6.34 -36.03
CA THR A 19 0.01 7.79 -36.27
C THR A 19 1.38 8.27 -36.75
N ARG A 20 2.35 7.35 -36.88
CA ARG A 20 3.74 7.65 -37.23
C ARG A 20 3.86 8.46 -38.52
N ASP A 21 3.22 7.99 -39.58
CA ASP A 21 3.43 8.58 -40.91
C ASP A 21 2.86 9.99 -40.98
N ASP A 22 1.68 10.21 -40.37
CA ASP A 22 1.05 11.53 -40.25
C ASP A 22 1.92 12.52 -39.46
N ILE A 23 2.41 12.10 -38.28
CA ILE A 23 3.27 12.95 -37.43
C ILE A 23 4.59 13.27 -38.12
N ILE A 24 5.18 12.30 -38.85
CA ILE A 24 6.44 12.51 -39.55
C ILE A 24 6.26 13.43 -40.77
N ALA A 25 5.13 13.36 -41.46
CA ALA A 25 4.81 14.30 -42.53
C ALA A 25 4.68 15.72 -41.98
N GLU A 26 3.93 15.91 -40.89
CA GLU A 26 3.76 17.23 -40.26
C GLU A 26 5.09 17.81 -39.74
N LEU A 27 5.90 16.99 -39.05
CA LEU A 27 7.22 17.41 -38.57
C LEU A 27 8.19 17.71 -39.71
N ARG A 28 8.10 16.98 -40.83
CA ARG A 28 8.90 17.26 -42.01
C ARG A 28 8.54 18.62 -42.58
N ASP A 29 7.26 18.89 -42.79
CA ASP A 29 6.79 20.15 -43.37
C ASP A 29 7.19 21.35 -42.49
N GLU A 30 7.06 21.23 -41.16
CA GLU A 30 7.46 22.26 -40.20
C GLU A 30 8.98 22.53 -40.24
N LEU A 31 9.79 21.47 -40.27
CA LEU A 31 11.24 21.59 -40.31
C LEU A 31 11.76 22.09 -41.66
N GLU A 32 11.18 21.64 -42.78
CA GLU A 32 11.52 22.12 -44.12
C GLU A 32 11.18 23.61 -44.25
N THR A 33 10.00 24.03 -43.78
CA THR A 33 9.61 25.46 -43.72
C THR A 33 10.60 26.29 -42.90
N THR A 34 11.04 25.78 -41.74
CA THR A 34 12.00 26.47 -40.87
C THR A 34 13.38 26.58 -41.50
N LEU A 35 13.82 25.52 -42.19
CA LEU A 35 15.09 25.48 -42.91
C LEU A 35 15.08 26.43 -44.11
N GLU A 36 13.98 26.48 -44.87
CA GLU A 36 13.79 27.40 -45.98
C GLU A 36 13.83 28.86 -45.52
N ALA A 37 13.10 29.19 -44.45
CA ALA A 37 13.12 30.54 -43.88
C ALA A 37 14.53 30.97 -43.44
N ARG A 38 15.28 30.08 -42.77
CA ARG A 38 16.68 30.38 -42.40
C ARG A 38 17.60 30.50 -43.63
N ALA A 39 17.37 29.71 -44.68
CA ALA A 39 18.15 29.81 -45.92
C ALA A 39 17.89 31.14 -46.66
N GLU A 40 16.64 31.61 -46.68
CA GLU A 40 16.28 32.92 -47.24
C GLU A 40 16.93 34.07 -46.45
N GLU A 41 16.93 34.00 -45.12
CA GLU A 41 17.60 34.99 -44.26
C GLU A 41 19.12 35.02 -44.47
N ASN A 42 19.75 33.85 -44.64
CA ASN A 42 21.18 33.73 -44.92
C ASN A 42 21.54 34.10 -46.38
N GLY A 43 20.56 34.21 -47.28
CA GLY A 43 20.76 34.45 -48.72
C GLY A 43 21.51 33.32 -49.44
N ALA A 44 21.60 32.13 -48.84
CA ALA A 44 22.32 30.97 -49.35
C ALA A 44 21.77 29.67 -48.73
N SER A 45 22.08 28.52 -49.34
CA SER A 45 21.76 27.21 -48.75
C SER A 45 22.49 27.02 -47.42
N LEU A 46 21.79 26.51 -46.41
CA LEU A 46 22.36 26.21 -45.10
C LEU A 46 23.45 25.15 -45.18
N SER A 47 24.52 25.34 -44.41
CA SER A 47 25.54 24.32 -44.15
C SER A 47 25.02 23.21 -43.25
N ASP A 48 25.67 22.04 -43.26
CA ASP A 48 25.30 20.91 -42.41
C ASP A 48 25.29 21.29 -40.90
N ASP A 49 26.18 22.17 -40.46
CA ASP A 49 26.25 22.64 -39.06
C ASP A 49 25.04 23.53 -38.70
N GLU A 50 24.59 24.37 -39.63
CA GLU A 50 23.41 25.22 -39.44
C GLU A 50 22.11 24.40 -39.47
N VAL A 51 22.02 23.42 -40.37
CA VAL A 51 20.93 22.43 -40.38
C VAL A 51 20.91 21.66 -39.05
N GLU A 52 22.06 21.21 -38.58
CA GLU A 52 22.17 20.52 -37.29
C GLU A 52 21.75 21.42 -36.12
N ALA A 53 22.06 22.72 -36.17
CA ALA A 53 21.60 23.68 -35.16
C ALA A 53 20.07 23.81 -35.14
N VAL A 54 19.40 23.89 -36.30
CA VAL A 54 17.93 23.87 -36.39
C VAL A 54 17.36 22.60 -35.76
N LEU A 55 17.92 21.44 -36.10
CA LEU A 55 17.45 20.15 -35.58
C LEU A 55 17.70 20.02 -34.07
N ARG A 56 18.79 20.60 -33.55
CA ARG A 56 19.05 20.68 -32.10
C ARG A 56 18.07 21.60 -31.39
N ASP A 57 17.71 22.74 -31.99
CA ASP A 57 16.71 23.67 -31.44
C ASP A 57 15.34 22.99 -31.32
N MET A 58 14.97 22.13 -32.30
CA MET A 58 13.74 21.33 -32.23
C MET A 58 13.77 20.34 -31.04
N GLY A 59 14.93 19.77 -30.74
CA GLY A 59 15.22 18.96 -29.57
C GLY A 59 15.66 17.53 -29.88
N HIS A 60 16.02 16.76 -28.85
CA HIS A 60 16.48 15.38 -29.02
C HIS A 60 15.34 14.50 -29.59
N PRO A 61 15.58 13.59 -30.56
CA PRO A 61 14.52 12.78 -31.19
C PRO A 61 13.60 12.05 -30.20
N LEU A 62 14.17 11.48 -29.12
CA LEU A 62 13.41 10.87 -28.02
C LEU A 62 12.43 11.85 -27.34
N THR A 63 12.87 13.08 -27.11
CA THR A 63 12.07 14.11 -26.42
C THR A 63 10.97 14.66 -27.31
N VAL A 64 11.24 14.78 -28.62
CA VAL A 64 10.23 15.20 -29.60
C VAL A 64 9.19 14.10 -29.79
N ALA A 65 9.60 12.85 -29.97
CA ALA A 65 8.67 11.72 -30.07
C ALA A 65 7.78 11.57 -28.82
N ALA A 66 8.33 11.84 -27.63
CA ALA A 66 7.58 11.82 -26.39
C ALA A 66 6.45 12.88 -26.32
N ARG A 67 6.44 13.91 -27.17
CA ARG A 67 5.32 14.87 -27.24
C ARG A 67 4.08 14.28 -27.91
N PHE A 68 4.27 13.29 -28.77
CA PHE A 68 3.22 12.69 -29.60
C PHE A 68 2.81 11.27 -29.16
N GLY A 69 3.44 10.71 -28.11
CA GLY A 69 3.12 9.39 -27.60
C GLY A 69 1.71 9.29 -27.01
N ALA A 70 0.93 8.28 -27.41
CA ALA A 70 -0.46 8.06 -26.98
C ALA A 70 -0.63 7.51 -25.55
N GLY A 71 0.27 7.83 -24.61
CA GLY A 71 0.18 7.33 -23.23
C GLY A 71 1.10 8.03 -22.22
N PRO A 72 1.04 7.64 -20.94
CA PRO A 72 1.90 8.21 -19.91
C PRO A 72 3.37 7.87 -20.20
N ASN A 73 4.16 8.88 -20.59
CA ASN A 73 5.61 8.75 -20.83
C ASN A 73 6.44 8.74 -19.53
N VAL A 74 5.77 8.56 -18.39
CA VAL A 74 6.33 8.57 -17.05
C VAL A 74 5.82 7.36 -16.27
N VAL A 75 6.68 6.78 -15.44
CA VAL A 75 6.35 5.58 -14.67
C VAL A 75 5.28 5.88 -13.62
N VAL A 76 5.37 7.05 -12.99
CA VAL A 76 4.38 7.55 -12.03
C VAL A 76 4.06 9.00 -12.44
N GLY A 77 2.84 9.23 -12.89
CA GLY A 77 2.39 10.55 -13.34
C GLY A 77 2.27 11.57 -12.21
N PRO A 78 2.26 12.88 -12.50
CA PRO A 78 2.16 13.94 -11.49
C PRO A 78 0.89 13.86 -10.63
N GLU A 79 -0.20 13.32 -11.17
CA GLU A 79 -1.45 13.09 -10.42
C GLU A 79 -1.31 11.96 -9.38
N LEU A 80 -0.58 10.89 -9.72
CA LEU A 80 -0.42 9.70 -8.88
C LEU A 80 0.77 9.80 -7.92
N TYR A 81 1.76 10.62 -8.26
CA TYR A 81 3.02 10.75 -7.51
C TYR A 81 2.84 11.08 -6.01
N PRO A 82 1.97 12.04 -5.61
CA PRO A 82 1.74 12.33 -4.19
C PRO A 82 1.19 11.12 -3.42
N TRP A 83 0.32 10.34 -4.05
CA TRP A 83 -0.27 9.13 -3.46
C TRP A 83 0.72 7.99 -3.35
N TRP A 84 1.52 7.77 -4.40
CA TRP A 84 2.60 6.80 -4.37
C TRP A 84 3.61 7.14 -3.26
N MET A 85 4.02 8.41 -3.14
CA MET A 85 4.94 8.86 -2.10
C MET A 85 4.37 8.64 -0.69
N PHE A 86 3.10 9.00 -0.49
CA PHE A 86 2.39 8.74 0.76
C PHE A 86 2.39 7.24 1.10
N GLY A 87 2.02 6.39 0.14
CA GLY A 87 1.93 4.94 0.34
C GLY A 87 3.28 4.31 0.67
N VAL A 88 4.33 4.70 -0.06
CA VAL A 88 5.70 4.25 0.21
C VAL A 88 6.16 4.67 1.60
N ARG A 89 5.97 5.94 1.98
CA ARG A 89 6.36 6.42 3.33
C ARG A 89 5.63 5.66 4.42
N ALA A 90 4.31 5.52 4.31
CA ALA A 90 3.52 4.78 5.29
C ALA A 90 3.96 3.32 5.40
N ALA A 91 4.18 2.63 4.28
CA ALA A 91 4.62 1.25 4.25
C ALA A 91 6.02 1.08 4.87
N LEU A 92 6.97 1.96 4.55
CA LEU A 92 8.31 1.94 5.14
C LEU A 92 8.28 2.22 6.64
N THR A 93 7.45 3.17 7.10
CA THR A 93 7.29 3.45 8.53
C THR A 93 6.76 2.23 9.28
N VAL A 94 5.70 1.60 8.77
CA VAL A 94 5.15 0.37 9.37
C VAL A 94 6.19 -0.75 9.39
N MET A 95 6.94 -0.93 8.30
CA MET A 95 8.02 -1.92 8.22
C MET A 95 9.12 -1.69 9.27
N VAL A 96 9.51 -0.44 9.51
CA VAL A 96 10.47 -0.09 10.57
C VAL A 96 9.92 -0.49 11.93
N PHE A 97 8.67 -0.15 12.24
CA PHE A 97 8.05 -0.54 13.51
C PHE A 97 8.01 -2.07 13.69
N ILE A 98 7.58 -2.81 12.67
CA ILE A 98 7.52 -4.26 12.71
C ILE A 98 8.91 -4.86 12.94
N THR A 99 9.93 -4.37 12.21
CA THR A 99 11.30 -4.87 12.34
C THR A 99 11.88 -4.58 13.72
N VAL A 100 11.66 -3.37 14.26
CA VAL A 100 12.15 -2.98 15.59
C VAL A 100 11.47 -3.82 16.68
N ILE A 101 10.15 -3.99 16.62
CA ILE A 101 9.42 -4.82 17.58
C ILE A 101 9.87 -6.28 17.49
N GLY A 102 10.01 -6.82 16.27
CA GLY A 102 10.48 -8.19 16.05
C GLY A 102 11.91 -8.41 16.57
N ALA A 103 12.82 -7.46 16.34
CA ALA A 103 14.18 -7.51 16.88
C ALA A 103 14.19 -7.44 18.41
N LEU A 104 13.37 -6.57 19.01
CA LEU A 104 13.25 -6.44 20.45
C LEU A 104 12.77 -7.74 21.10
N VAL A 105 11.72 -8.37 20.54
CA VAL A 105 11.20 -9.65 21.05
C VAL A 105 12.28 -10.73 21.02
N ARG A 106 13.02 -10.86 19.91
CA ARG A 106 14.10 -11.85 19.79
C ARG A 106 15.24 -11.64 20.78
N VAL A 107 15.61 -10.38 21.04
CA VAL A 107 16.61 -10.05 22.07
C VAL A 107 16.10 -10.40 23.47
N LEU A 108 14.84 -10.06 23.79
CA LEU A 108 14.25 -10.29 25.11
C LEU A 108 14.06 -11.77 25.46
N VAL A 109 13.81 -12.61 24.45
CA VAL A 109 13.66 -14.07 24.60
C VAL A 109 15.02 -14.79 24.59
N GLY A 110 16.10 -14.08 24.27
CA GLY A 110 17.47 -14.63 24.27
C GLY A 110 17.86 -15.36 22.99
N ASP A 111 17.08 -15.22 21.91
CA ASP A 111 17.33 -15.89 20.62
C ASP A 111 18.57 -15.36 19.90
N VAL A 112 18.88 -14.07 20.06
CA VAL A 112 19.99 -13.38 19.38
C VAL A 112 20.59 -12.30 20.27
N GLU A 113 21.90 -12.08 20.13
CA GLU A 113 22.56 -10.94 20.75
C GLU A 113 22.14 -9.61 20.12
N VAL A 114 22.21 -8.52 20.89
CA VAL A 114 21.80 -7.18 20.46
C VAL A 114 22.49 -6.75 19.16
N GLY A 115 23.80 -7.00 19.03
CA GLY A 115 24.56 -6.65 17.83
C GLY A 115 24.09 -7.40 16.58
N GLN A 116 23.74 -8.68 16.74
CA GLN A 116 23.23 -9.51 15.66
C GLN A 116 21.81 -9.11 15.25
N ALA A 117 20.95 -8.76 16.22
CA ALA A 117 19.61 -8.24 15.97
C ALA A 117 19.63 -6.94 15.16
N ILE A 118 20.57 -6.04 15.46
CA ILE A 118 20.78 -4.79 14.72
C ILE A 118 21.21 -5.08 13.28
N GLY A 119 22.19 -5.97 13.08
CA GLY A 119 22.69 -6.32 11.75
C GLY A 119 21.61 -6.97 10.87
N GLN A 120 20.85 -7.92 11.42
CA GLN A 120 19.74 -8.57 10.72
C GLN A 120 18.59 -7.61 10.45
N GLY A 121 18.28 -6.72 11.41
CA GLY A 121 17.28 -5.67 11.25
C GLY A 121 17.62 -4.74 10.10
N PHE A 122 18.87 -4.27 10.03
CA PHE A 122 19.32 -3.41 8.93
C PHE A 122 19.23 -4.11 7.57
N HIS A 123 19.74 -5.34 7.46
CA HIS A 123 19.65 -6.12 6.23
C HIS A 123 18.19 -6.32 5.79
N SER A 124 17.31 -6.64 6.74
CA SER A 124 15.88 -6.85 6.47
C SER A 124 15.19 -5.57 5.99
N LEU A 125 15.46 -4.42 6.65
CA LEU A 125 14.93 -3.12 6.26
C LEU A 125 15.41 -2.70 4.88
N PHE A 126 16.69 -2.95 4.55
CA PHE A 126 17.27 -2.59 3.27
C PHE A 126 16.64 -3.40 2.13
N THR A 127 16.65 -4.73 2.23
CA THR A 127 16.11 -5.63 1.20
C THR A 127 14.60 -5.43 1.04
N SER A 128 13.86 -5.37 2.15
CA SER A 128 12.40 -5.20 2.12
C SER A 128 12.00 -3.78 1.69
N GLY A 129 12.79 -2.76 2.06
CA GLY A 129 12.55 -1.39 1.65
C GLY A 129 12.64 -1.21 0.13
N ILE A 130 13.67 -1.79 -0.50
CA ILE A 130 13.81 -1.82 -1.96
C ILE A 130 12.60 -2.53 -2.60
N ALA A 131 12.21 -3.68 -2.05
CA ALA A 131 11.06 -4.43 -2.56
C ALA A 131 9.75 -3.62 -2.46
N ILE A 132 9.49 -2.96 -1.33
CA ILE A 132 8.30 -2.10 -1.14
C ILE A 132 8.28 -0.97 -2.16
N VAL A 133 9.40 -0.27 -2.35
CA VAL A 133 9.49 0.82 -3.33
C VAL A 133 9.28 0.30 -4.74
N GLY A 134 9.94 -0.80 -5.11
CA GLY A 134 9.81 -1.42 -6.43
C GLY A 134 8.37 -1.86 -6.73
N LEU A 135 7.74 -2.57 -5.80
CA LEU A 135 6.37 -3.05 -5.93
C LEU A 135 5.36 -1.89 -5.96
N ALA A 136 5.52 -0.88 -5.10
CA ALA A 136 4.69 0.32 -5.14
C ALA A 136 4.83 1.05 -6.47
N THR A 137 6.03 1.09 -7.04
CA THR A 137 6.30 1.69 -8.37
C THR A 137 5.60 0.90 -9.48
N ILE A 138 5.67 -0.44 -9.46
CA ILE A 138 4.95 -1.30 -10.40
C ILE A 138 3.43 -1.08 -10.29
N ALA A 139 2.89 -1.03 -9.07
CA ALA A 139 1.48 -0.77 -8.84
C ALA A 139 1.06 0.61 -9.39
N ALA A 140 1.85 1.64 -9.11
CA ALA A 140 1.61 2.98 -9.63
C ALA A 140 1.66 3.01 -11.16
N PHE A 141 2.62 2.34 -11.77
CA PHE A 141 2.74 2.20 -13.21
C PHE A 141 1.53 1.52 -13.87
N ILE A 142 1.02 0.45 -13.25
CA ILE A 142 -0.20 -0.24 -13.72
C ILE A 142 -1.40 0.70 -13.63
N ILE A 143 -1.57 1.40 -12.51
CA ILE A 143 -2.67 2.36 -12.30
C ILE A 143 -2.57 3.52 -13.30
N GLU A 144 -1.35 3.99 -13.58
CA GLU A 144 -1.11 5.13 -14.46
C GLU A 144 -1.58 4.84 -15.89
N ARG A 145 -1.44 3.59 -16.35
CA ARG A 145 -1.82 3.13 -17.70
C ARG A 145 -3.29 2.75 -17.88
N GLN A 146 -4.10 2.78 -16.83
CA GLN A 146 -5.53 2.52 -16.95
C GLN A 146 -6.27 3.78 -17.43
N ALA A 147 -7.14 3.62 -18.42
CA ALA A 147 -7.96 4.72 -18.97
C ALA A 147 -8.90 5.32 -17.91
N THR A 148 -9.36 4.50 -16.96
CA THR A 148 -10.16 4.96 -15.82
C THR A 148 -9.31 4.95 -14.56
N LYS A 149 -9.00 6.15 -14.03
CA LYS A 149 -8.28 6.28 -12.77
C LYS A 149 -9.15 5.76 -11.60
N PRO A 150 -8.54 5.14 -10.56
CA PRO A 150 -9.26 4.66 -9.39
C PRO A 150 -10.10 5.75 -8.69
N GLU A 151 -11.26 5.35 -8.16
CA GLU A 151 -12.18 6.29 -7.50
C GLU A 151 -11.58 7.02 -6.29
N PHE A 152 -10.56 6.47 -5.63
CA PHE A 152 -9.92 7.16 -4.50
C PHE A 152 -9.16 8.44 -4.94
N LEU A 153 -8.73 8.51 -6.21
CA LEU A 153 -8.11 9.71 -6.79
C LEU A 153 -9.16 10.74 -7.22
N THR A 154 -10.29 10.27 -7.75
CA THR A 154 -11.28 11.13 -8.42
C THR A 154 -12.49 11.49 -7.55
N LYS A 155 -12.82 10.69 -6.54
CA LYS A 155 -14.02 10.82 -5.69
C LYS A 155 -13.65 10.90 -4.20
N TRP A 156 -12.73 11.79 -3.86
CA TRP A 156 -12.39 12.09 -2.46
C TRP A 156 -13.36 13.12 -1.85
N ARG A 157 -13.49 13.12 -0.53
CA ARG A 157 -14.31 14.08 0.21
C ARG A 157 -13.49 14.71 1.32
N VAL A 158 -13.67 16.01 1.51
CA VAL A 158 -13.00 16.81 2.56
C VAL A 158 -13.11 16.19 3.96
N LYS A 159 -14.23 15.51 4.24
CA LYS A 159 -14.53 14.90 5.54
C LYS A 159 -13.66 13.69 5.88
N ASP A 160 -13.08 13.06 4.86
CA ASP A 160 -12.23 11.87 5.00
C ASP A 160 -10.74 12.24 5.04
N LEU A 161 -10.41 13.55 5.10
CA LEU A 161 -9.03 14.05 5.07
C LEU A 161 -8.25 13.87 6.39
N SER A 162 -8.93 13.58 7.51
CA SER A 162 -8.28 13.44 8.83
C SER A 162 -7.27 12.29 8.89
N VAL A 163 -7.40 11.28 8.01
CA VAL A 163 -6.39 10.21 7.89
C VAL A 163 -5.06 10.72 7.35
N PHE A 164 -5.05 11.81 6.58
CA PHE A 164 -3.83 12.45 6.08
C PHE A 164 -3.14 13.33 7.13
N GLU A 165 -3.90 13.84 8.12
CA GLU A 165 -3.32 14.55 9.27
C GLU A 165 -2.42 13.63 10.10
N TRP A 166 -2.78 12.34 10.20
CA TRP A 166 -1.93 11.36 10.89
C TRP A 166 -0.62 11.08 10.16
N THR A 167 -0.60 11.20 8.83
CA THR A 167 0.60 11.02 8.00
C THR A 167 1.39 12.30 7.75
N ALA A 168 0.96 13.45 8.31
CA ALA A 168 1.75 14.67 8.38
C ALA A 168 2.95 14.52 9.36
N PHE A 169 3.53 13.32 9.43
CA PHE A 169 4.91 13.03 9.76
C PHE A 169 5.83 13.66 8.69
N GLY A 170 5.81 15.00 8.60
CA GLY A 170 6.78 15.74 7.80
C GLY A 170 8.19 15.50 8.33
N ALA A 171 9.18 15.51 7.43
CA ALA A 171 10.60 15.36 7.78
C ALA A 171 11.06 16.43 8.80
N ASP A 172 10.41 17.59 8.76
CA ASP A 172 10.51 18.71 9.69
C ASP A 172 9.95 18.39 11.09
N GLY A 173 8.76 17.79 11.19
CA GLY A 173 8.14 17.47 12.49
C GLY A 173 8.88 16.40 13.30
N TRP A 174 9.48 15.41 12.63
CA TRP A 174 10.33 14.41 13.29
C TRP A 174 11.68 14.98 13.73
N ALA A 175 12.30 15.80 12.89
CA ALA A 175 13.57 16.45 13.22
C ALA A 175 13.42 17.41 14.41
N GLU A 176 12.33 18.17 14.48
CA GLU A 176 12.03 19.02 15.65
C GLU A 176 11.76 18.21 16.91
N ARG A 177 10.98 17.12 16.84
CA ARG A 177 10.69 16.27 18.00
C ARG A 177 11.94 15.56 18.51
N LEU A 178 12.79 15.05 17.63
CA LEU A 178 14.07 14.44 18.00
C LEU A 178 15.01 15.45 18.64
N LYS A 179 15.08 16.68 18.10
CA LYS A 179 15.80 17.79 18.72
C LYS A 179 15.24 18.15 20.10
N ALA A 180 13.91 18.19 20.26
CA ALA A 180 13.27 18.49 21.54
C ALA A 180 13.51 17.40 22.61
N THR A 181 13.50 16.11 22.22
CA THR A 181 13.90 15.01 23.11
C THR A 181 15.40 15.01 23.42
N ALA A 182 16.25 15.34 22.44
CA ALA A 182 17.70 15.47 22.65
C ALA A 182 18.04 16.69 23.52
N ALA A 183 17.21 17.73 23.51
CA ALA A 183 17.31 18.91 24.36
C ALA A 183 16.73 18.72 25.78
N GLY A 184 16.15 17.55 26.09
CA GLY A 184 15.68 17.23 27.45
C GLY A 184 14.34 17.88 27.84
N GLU A 185 13.52 18.35 26.90
CA GLU A 185 12.27 19.06 27.20
C GLU A 185 11.00 18.18 27.25
N GLY A 186 11.17 16.84 27.20
CA GLY A 186 10.08 15.85 27.03
C GLY A 186 9.13 15.63 28.22
N GLY A 187 8.90 16.64 29.06
CA GLY A 187 8.21 16.49 30.35
C GLY A 187 7.06 17.47 30.61
N LYS A 188 6.39 18.02 29.58
CA LYS A 188 5.13 18.76 29.78
C LYS A 188 4.02 18.19 28.91
N SER A 189 3.12 17.44 29.56
CA SER A 189 1.83 17.08 28.99
C SER A 189 1.14 18.34 28.48
N VAL A 190 0.77 18.37 27.21
CA VAL A 190 -0.22 19.33 26.70
C VAL A 190 -1.55 18.97 27.37
N LYS A 191 -1.78 19.51 28.56
CA LYS A 191 -3.12 19.57 29.14
C LYS A 191 -3.92 20.53 28.28
N SER A 192 -4.90 20.00 27.57
CA SER A 192 -6.03 20.78 27.06
C SER A 192 -6.85 21.30 28.26
N GLY A 193 -6.33 22.35 28.91
CA GLY A 193 -7.09 23.19 29.81
C GLY A 193 -7.97 24.16 29.01
N PRO A 194 -9.04 24.70 29.62
CA PRO A 194 -9.97 25.58 28.91
C PRO A 194 -9.18 26.77 28.36
N VAL A 195 -9.46 27.10 27.10
CA VAL A 195 -8.87 28.24 26.39
C VAL A 195 -9.05 29.47 27.27
N ARG A 196 -7.96 29.91 27.91
CA ARG A 196 -7.92 31.22 28.57
C ARG A 196 -7.98 32.25 27.44
N GLU A 197 -9.04 33.05 27.42
CA GLU A 197 -9.10 34.31 26.68
C GLU A 197 -7.96 35.22 27.17
N GLY A 198 -6.81 35.10 26.50
CA GLY A 198 -5.74 36.08 26.54
C GLY A 198 -6.00 37.12 25.47
N THR A 199 -6.21 38.35 25.91
CA THR A 199 -6.56 39.55 25.16
C THR A 199 -5.86 39.68 23.80
N VAL A 200 -6.58 39.34 22.73
CA VAL A 200 -6.25 39.81 21.38
C VAL A 200 -6.61 41.30 21.35
N GLU A 201 -5.61 42.14 21.55
CA GLU A 201 -5.72 43.56 21.29
C GLU A 201 -6.17 43.75 19.83
N ARG A 202 -7.42 44.19 19.65
CA ARG A 202 -8.00 44.47 18.35
C ARG A 202 -7.18 45.57 17.69
N ARG A 203 -6.25 45.22 16.79
CA ARG A 203 -5.77 46.15 15.77
C ARG A 203 -7.01 46.63 15.02
N ARG A 204 -7.43 47.87 15.28
CA ARG A 204 -8.49 48.56 14.52
C ARG A 204 -8.18 48.39 13.04
N ALA A 205 -9.09 47.72 12.34
CA ALA A 205 -9.07 47.65 10.89
C ALA A 205 -8.93 49.07 10.33
N ARG A 206 -7.81 49.36 9.66
CA ARG A 206 -7.69 50.58 8.85
C ARG A 206 -8.84 50.52 7.83
N ARG A 207 -9.75 51.50 7.88
CA ARG A 207 -10.78 51.66 6.86
C ARG A 207 -10.09 51.69 5.49
N ALA A 208 -10.59 50.88 4.55
CA ALA A 208 -10.10 50.90 3.18
C ALA A 208 -10.23 52.33 2.60
N PRO A 209 -9.22 52.80 1.84
CA PRO A 209 -9.24 54.13 1.25
C PRO A 209 -10.44 54.30 0.30
N PRO A 210 -10.98 55.54 0.16
CA PRO A 210 -12.24 55.81 -0.54
C PRO A 210 -12.28 55.32 -2.00
N VAL A 211 -11.12 55.22 -2.67
CA VAL A 211 -10.98 54.67 -4.03
C VAL A 211 -11.41 53.20 -4.12
N VAL A 212 -11.13 52.39 -3.08
CA VAL A 212 -11.47 50.95 -3.06
C VAL A 212 -12.97 50.73 -2.85
N ARG A 213 -13.63 51.64 -2.11
CA ARG A 213 -15.10 51.60 -1.92
C ARG A 213 -15.86 52.03 -3.18
N ALA A 214 -15.34 53.00 -3.94
CA ALA A 214 -15.93 53.42 -5.21
C ALA A 214 -15.83 52.32 -6.29
N ALA A 215 -14.72 51.57 -6.32
CA ALA A 215 -14.54 50.44 -7.21
C ALA A 215 -15.48 49.25 -6.88
N ALA A 216 -15.72 48.96 -5.60
CA ALA A 216 -16.61 47.89 -5.16
C ALA A 216 -18.09 48.17 -5.48
N SER A 217 -18.53 49.44 -5.47
CA SER A 217 -19.89 49.81 -5.88
C SER A 217 -20.10 49.75 -7.40
N ALA A 218 -19.05 49.91 -8.21
CA ALA A 218 -19.14 49.82 -9.67
C ALA A 218 -19.33 48.37 -10.17
N PHE A 219 -18.96 47.36 -9.36
CA PHE A 219 -19.03 45.94 -9.72
C PHE A 219 -20.20 45.17 -9.07
N GLY A 220 -21.16 45.86 -8.45
CA GLY A 220 -22.44 45.25 -8.05
C GLY A 220 -22.39 44.17 -6.97
N TRP A 221 -21.27 43.99 -6.26
CA TRP A 221 -21.17 42.99 -5.19
C TRP A 221 -21.59 43.59 -3.85
N THR A 222 -22.86 43.41 -3.50
CA THR A 222 -23.32 43.64 -2.12
C THR A 222 -24.01 42.41 -1.53
N SER A 223 -23.44 41.96 -0.41
CA SER A 223 -24.10 41.29 0.72
C SER A 223 -24.70 39.88 0.51
N VAL A 224 -23.91 38.84 0.83
CA VAL A 224 -24.46 37.58 1.38
C VAL A 224 -24.64 37.76 2.89
N LYS A 225 -25.89 37.86 3.35
CA LYS A 225 -26.24 37.80 4.78
C LYS A 225 -26.21 36.35 5.24
N SER A 226 -25.27 35.99 6.11
CA SER A 226 -25.25 34.71 6.82
C SER A 226 -26.29 34.75 7.96
N GLY A 227 -27.36 33.95 7.84
CA GLY A 227 -28.32 33.69 8.92
C GLY A 227 -27.79 32.72 9.99
N PRO A 228 -28.49 32.57 11.13
CA PRO A 228 -27.99 31.80 12.26
C PRO A 228 -28.00 30.29 11.96
N VAL A 229 -26.86 29.64 12.22
CA VAL A 229 -26.63 28.20 12.04
C VAL A 229 -27.38 27.44 13.14
N ARG A 230 -28.30 26.55 12.75
CA ARG A 230 -28.93 25.59 13.68
C ARG A 230 -27.96 24.46 13.97
N GLU A 231 -27.64 24.28 15.25
CA GLU A 231 -26.79 23.23 15.77
C GLU A 231 -27.58 21.90 15.78
N GLY A 232 -27.38 21.09 14.75
CA GLY A 232 -27.87 19.72 14.69
C GLY A 232 -26.79 18.76 15.18
N THR A 233 -27.16 17.82 16.05
CA THR A 233 -26.30 16.70 16.46
C THR A 233 -25.91 15.87 15.24
N VAL A 234 -24.64 15.97 14.82
CA VAL A 234 -24.09 15.17 13.73
C VAL A 234 -23.72 13.79 14.29
N GLU A 235 -24.54 12.78 14.03
CA GLU A 235 -24.14 11.39 14.27
C GLU A 235 -22.89 11.05 13.42
N PRO A 236 -21.85 10.42 14.00
CA PRO A 236 -20.66 10.03 13.26
C PRO A 236 -21.02 8.94 12.24
N ARG A 237 -21.16 9.34 10.97
CA ARG A 237 -21.43 8.42 9.86
C ARG A 237 -20.22 7.53 9.62
N ARG A 238 -20.41 6.21 9.74
CA ARG A 238 -19.40 5.16 9.56
C ARG A 238 -18.54 5.39 8.31
N ALA A 239 -17.22 5.25 8.46
CA ALA A 239 -16.25 5.28 7.37
C ALA A 239 -16.67 4.28 6.27
N ARG A 240 -16.75 4.76 5.02
CA ARG A 240 -17.13 3.90 3.88
C ARG A 240 -16.00 2.88 3.64
N ARG A 241 -16.37 1.61 3.52
CA ARG A 241 -15.44 0.52 3.18
C ARG A 241 -14.92 0.69 1.75
N ALA A 242 -13.66 0.32 1.52
CA ALA A 242 -13.05 0.31 0.19
C ALA A 242 -13.86 -0.54 -0.82
N PRO A 243 -13.90 -0.16 -2.11
CA PRO A 243 -14.60 -0.91 -3.15
C PRO A 243 -14.14 -2.38 -3.26
N PRO A 244 -15.01 -3.33 -3.67
CA PRO A 244 -14.67 -4.75 -3.74
C PRO A 244 -13.43 -5.08 -4.57
N VAL A 245 -13.28 -4.43 -5.74
CA VAL A 245 -12.12 -4.61 -6.63
C VAL A 245 -10.82 -4.12 -5.98
N VAL A 246 -10.85 -2.99 -5.28
CA VAL A 246 -9.69 -2.45 -4.54
C VAL A 246 -9.28 -3.40 -3.42
N ARG A 247 -10.25 -3.98 -2.72
CA ARG A 247 -9.98 -4.99 -1.68
C ARG A 247 -9.41 -6.28 -2.25
N ALA A 248 -9.89 -6.72 -3.42
CA ALA A 248 -9.33 -7.88 -4.12
C ALA A 248 -7.89 -7.62 -4.57
N ALA A 249 -7.60 -6.45 -5.15
CA ALA A 249 -6.25 -6.07 -5.55
C ALA A 249 -5.29 -5.99 -4.34
N ALA A 250 -5.72 -5.34 -3.25
CA ALA A 250 -4.94 -5.28 -2.00
C ALA A 250 -4.71 -6.66 -1.38
N SER A 251 -5.71 -7.55 -1.48
CA SER A 251 -5.60 -8.94 -1.02
C SER A 251 -4.62 -9.74 -1.87
N ALA A 252 -4.72 -9.70 -3.20
CA ALA A 252 -3.78 -10.34 -4.12
C ALA A 252 -2.34 -9.90 -3.85
N PHE A 253 -2.14 -8.58 -3.68
CA PHE A 253 -0.85 -8.02 -3.33
C PHE A 253 -0.35 -8.54 -1.97
N GLY A 254 -1.18 -8.48 -0.94
CA GLY A 254 -0.84 -8.98 0.40
C GLY A 254 -0.42 -10.45 0.37
N TRP A 255 -1.19 -11.30 -0.31
CA TRP A 255 -0.87 -12.71 -0.47
C TRP A 255 0.38 -12.97 -1.32
N THR A 256 0.67 -12.10 -2.29
CA THR A 256 1.94 -12.17 -3.05
C THR A 256 3.13 -11.89 -2.15
N VAL A 257 3.04 -10.87 -1.28
CA VAL A 257 4.08 -10.59 -0.27
C VAL A 257 4.22 -11.79 0.67
N VAL A 258 3.12 -12.37 1.13
CA VAL A 258 3.13 -13.59 1.96
C VAL A 258 3.78 -14.77 1.23
N LEU A 259 3.52 -14.96 -0.08
CA LEU A 259 4.15 -16.03 -0.88
C LEU A 259 5.66 -15.85 -0.98
N LEU A 260 6.10 -14.63 -1.27
CA LEU A 260 7.53 -14.30 -1.40
C LEU A 260 8.25 -14.43 -0.06
N TRP A 261 7.57 -14.10 1.04
CA TRP A 261 8.08 -14.36 2.38
C TRP A 261 8.12 -15.85 2.72
N TRP A 262 7.05 -16.59 2.43
CA TRP A 262 6.94 -18.03 2.72
C TRP A 262 7.95 -18.87 1.95
N THR A 263 8.28 -18.47 0.72
CA THR A 263 9.30 -19.14 -0.12
C THR A 263 10.74 -18.71 0.21
N GLY A 264 10.91 -17.74 1.12
CA GLY A 264 12.22 -17.23 1.53
C GLY A 264 12.82 -16.16 0.63
N VAL A 265 12.13 -15.75 -0.44
CA VAL A 265 12.58 -14.71 -1.38
C VAL A 265 12.76 -13.35 -0.70
N LEU A 266 11.90 -13.00 0.27
CA LEU A 266 12.02 -11.74 1.03
C LEU A 266 13.00 -11.81 2.22
N GLY A 267 13.60 -12.98 2.48
CA GLY A 267 14.38 -13.21 3.71
C GLY A 267 13.49 -13.22 4.96
N GLY A 268 14.07 -13.60 6.12
CA GLY A 268 13.33 -13.63 7.39
C GLY A 268 12.15 -14.63 7.43
N GLN A 269 12.13 -15.61 6.53
CA GLN A 269 11.18 -16.72 6.56
C GLN A 269 11.20 -17.42 7.92
N ILE A 270 10.05 -17.90 8.37
CA ILE A 270 10.03 -18.88 9.44
C ILE A 270 10.53 -20.20 8.84
N ALA A 271 11.85 -20.38 8.76
CA ALA A 271 12.44 -21.62 8.28
C ALA A 271 12.33 -22.69 9.38
N PRO A 272 11.93 -23.93 9.07
CA PRO A 272 11.97 -25.05 10.01
C PRO A 272 13.29 -25.18 10.77
N ALA A 273 14.42 -24.91 10.09
CA ALA A 273 15.76 -24.92 10.69
C ALA A 273 16.04 -23.76 11.66
N ASN A 274 15.25 -22.69 11.62
CA ASN A 274 15.40 -21.48 12.44
C ASN A 274 14.24 -21.32 13.45
N MET A 275 13.27 -22.24 13.45
CA MET A 275 12.19 -22.29 14.46
C MET A 275 12.70 -23.04 15.68
N GLY A 276 13.05 -22.30 16.74
CA GLY A 276 13.29 -22.84 18.07
C GLY A 276 14.35 -23.94 18.09
N VAL A 277 15.61 -23.59 17.87
CA VAL A 277 16.74 -24.51 18.10
C VAL A 277 16.68 -24.99 19.56
N GLY A 278 16.14 -26.19 19.79
CA GLY A 278 16.15 -26.86 21.09
C GLY A 278 15.16 -26.37 22.15
N TYR A 279 14.01 -25.76 21.80
CA TYR A 279 12.98 -25.46 22.82
C TYR A 279 12.32 -26.77 23.30
N ILE A 280 12.80 -27.28 24.43
CA ILE A 280 12.28 -28.47 25.09
C ILE A 280 11.46 -28.04 26.30
N GLU A 281 10.18 -28.38 26.30
CA GLU A 281 9.27 -28.13 27.42
C GLU A 281 8.71 -29.45 27.92
N ASN A 282 8.90 -29.78 29.20
CA ASN A 282 8.45 -31.04 29.80
C ASN A 282 8.88 -32.31 29.03
N GLY A 283 10.09 -32.28 28.43
CA GLY A 283 10.61 -33.38 27.62
C GLY A 283 10.08 -33.42 26.17
N PHE A 284 9.28 -32.44 25.76
CA PHE A 284 8.75 -32.30 24.41
C PHE A 284 9.54 -31.26 23.61
N ASP A 285 10.16 -31.71 22.52
CA ASP A 285 10.93 -30.85 21.60
C ASP A 285 10.01 -30.16 20.58
N TRP A 286 9.63 -28.93 20.91
CA TRP A 286 8.76 -28.11 20.06
C TRP A 286 9.41 -27.66 18.78
N GLY A 287 10.72 -27.37 18.82
CA GLY A 287 11.47 -26.93 17.65
C GLY A 287 11.38 -27.95 16.53
N ARG A 288 11.64 -29.21 16.87
CA ARG A 288 11.51 -30.34 15.94
C ARG A 288 10.08 -30.54 15.44
N VAL A 289 9.10 -30.54 16.34
CA VAL A 289 7.69 -30.82 15.98
C VAL A 289 7.12 -29.75 15.07
N VAL A 290 7.41 -28.48 15.34
CA VAL A 290 6.98 -27.37 14.51
C VAL A 290 7.71 -27.41 13.16
N ALA A 291 9.01 -27.72 13.15
CA ALA A 291 9.79 -27.86 11.93
C ALA A 291 9.26 -28.97 11.00
N GLU A 292 9.00 -30.16 11.54
CA GLU A 292 8.40 -31.28 10.80
C GLU A 292 7.01 -30.91 10.26
N THR A 293 6.19 -30.22 11.07
CA THR A 293 4.86 -29.75 10.67
C THR A 293 4.94 -28.73 9.54
N ALA A 294 5.84 -27.76 9.64
CA ALA A 294 6.05 -26.73 8.63
C ALA A 294 6.57 -27.33 7.31
N ALA A 295 7.44 -28.34 7.38
CA ALA A 295 7.93 -29.06 6.19
C ALA A 295 6.79 -29.77 5.44
N LEU A 296 5.89 -30.45 6.18
CA LEU A 296 4.71 -31.09 5.59
C LEU A 296 3.70 -30.08 5.04
N ALA A 297 3.54 -28.93 5.71
CA ALA A 297 2.62 -27.87 5.30
C ALA A 297 3.17 -26.99 4.15
N TYR A 298 4.47 -27.08 3.83
CA TYR A 298 5.14 -26.16 2.90
C TYR A 298 4.43 -26.05 1.54
N TRP A 299 4.21 -27.19 0.86
CA TRP A 299 3.57 -27.23 -0.45
C TRP A 299 2.07 -26.93 -0.40
N PRO A 300 1.27 -27.51 0.52
CA PRO A 300 -0.13 -27.12 0.69
C PRO A 300 -0.32 -25.62 0.91
N VAL A 301 0.53 -24.97 1.72
CA VAL A 301 0.46 -23.53 1.97
C VAL A 301 0.78 -22.73 0.70
N ILE A 302 1.79 -23.11 -0.07
CA ILE A 302 2.06 -22.49 -1.38
C ILE A 302 0.87 -22.63 -2.31
N GLY A 303 0.29 -23.83 -2.41
CA GLY A 303 -0.90 -24.09 -3.22
C GLY A 303 -2.08 -23.21 -2.83
N PHE A 304 -2.34 -23.07 -1.53
CA PHE A 304 -3.36 -22.18 -1.00
C PHE A 304 -3.10 -20.71 -1.35
N ILE A 305 -1.89 -20.22 -1.09
CA ILE A 305 -1.53 -18.83 -1.35
C ILE A 305 -1.63 -18.53 -2.84
N ALA A 306 -1.11 -19.40 -3.71
CA ALA A 306 -1.21 -19.27 -5.15
C ALA A 306 -2.67 -19.25 -5.62
N ALA A 307 -3.50 -20.18 -5.14
CA ALA A 307 -4.93 -20.21 -5.44
C ALA A 307 -5.63 -18.92 -4.99
N ARG A 308 -5.24 -18.36 -3.84
CA ARG A 308 -5.80 -17.11 -3.32
C ARG A 308 -5.41 -15.91 -4.19
N ILE A 309 -4.15 -15.81 -4.61
CA ILE A 309 -3.67 -14.77 -5.52
C ILE A 309 -4.40 -14.86 -6.87
N VAL A 310 -4.48 -16.06 -7.46
CA VAL A 310 -5.17 -16.28 -8.74
C VAL A 310 -6.66 -15.91 -8.63
N PHE A 311 -7.32 -16.30 -7.55
CA PHE A 311 -8.72 -15.97 -7.30
C PHE A 311 -8.93 -14.45 -7.14
N ASP A 312 -8.09 -13.77 -6.38
CA ASP A 312 -8.21 -12.33 -6.19
C ASP A 312 -7.88 -11.57 -7.49
N ALA A 313 -6.94 -12.05 -8.32
CA ALA A 313 -6.70 -11.53 -9.66
C ALA A 313 -7.92 -11.71 -10.57
N LEU A 314 -8.56 -12.89 -10.56
CA LEU A 314 -9.82 -13.14 -11.28
C LEU A 314 -10.93 -12.18 -10.82
N ARG A 315 -11.02 -11.89 -9.52
CA ARG A 315 -11.97 -10.91 -8.98
C ARG A 315 -11.67 -9.48 -9.42
N VAL A 316 -10.41 -9.12 -9.61
CA VAL A 316 -10.06 -7.82 -10.21
C VAL A 316 -10.49 -7.75 -11.66
N LEU A 317 -10.18 -8.79 -12.46
CA LEU A 317 -10.50 -8.85 -13.89
C LEU A 317 -12.01 -8.89 -14.19
N THR A 318 -12.80 -9.51 -13.32
CA THR A 318 -14.26 -9.68 -13.50
C THR A 318 -15.10 -8.59 -12.85
N GLY A 319 -14.48 -7.58 -12.23
CA GLY A 319 -15.21 -6.53 -11.49
C GLY A 319 -15.78 -6.99 -10.14
N SER A 320 -15.29 -8.11 -9.60
CA SER A 320 -15.64 -8.66 -8.28
C SER A 320 -17.14 -8.95 -8.07
N PRO A 321 -17.77 -9.81 -8.89
CA PRO A 321 -19.17 -10.16 -8.72
C PRO A 321 -19.42 -10.86 -7.38
N VAL A 322 -20.58 -10.58 -6.77
CA VAL A 322 -20.92 -11.03 -5.40
C VAL A 322 -20.90 -12.55 -5.27
N ARG A 323 -21.51 -13.26 -6.23
CA ARG A 323 -21.59 -14.74 -6.21
C ARG A 323 -20.23 -15.41 -6.34
N LEU A 324 -19.35 -14.89 -7.21
CA LEU A 324 -17.98 -15.40 -7.36
C LEU A 324 -17.17 -15.16 -6.08
N THR A 325 -17.30 -13.97 -5.49
CA THR A 325 -16.64 -13.61 -4.24
C THR A 325 -17.07 -14.53 -3.11
N ALA A 326 -18.38 -14.74 -2.95
CA ALA A 326 -18.93 -15.60 -1.92
C ALA A 326 -18.53 -17.08 -2.12
N LEU A 327 -18.47 -17.57 -3.37
CA LEU A 327 -18.03 -18.92 -3.69
C LEU A 327 -16.57 -19.15 -3.27
N GLY A 328 -15.69 -18.22 -3.62
CA GLY A 328 -14.29 -18.32 -3.19
C GLY A 328 -14.14 -18.19 -1.68
N ASP A 329 -14.79 -17.21 -1.06
CA ASP A 329 -14.73 -17.04 0.40
C ASP A 329 -15.21 -18.31 1.14
N PHE A 330 -16.21 -19.02 0.60
CA PHE A 330 -16.62 -20.33 1.10
C PHE A 330 -15.53 -21.39 0.91
N ALA A 331 -14.97 -21.52 -0.29
CA ALA A 331 -13.92 -22.50 -0.58
C ALA A 331 -12.66 -22.29 0.30
N PHE A 332 -12.23 -21.04 0.49
CA PHE A 332 -11.09 -20.72 1.34
C PHE A 332 -11.39 -20.91 2.83
N ALA A 333 -12.64 -20.70 3.27
CA ALA A 333 -13.06 -21.00 4.63
C ALA A 333 -13.05 -22.53 4.88
N LEU A 334 -13.54 -23.33 3.92
CA LEU A 334 -13.44 -24.80 3.99
C LEU A 334 -11.99 -25.27 4.02
N TRP A 335 -11.11 -24.65 3.22
CA TRP A 335 -9.67 -24.92 3.32
C TRP A 335 -9.12 -24.60 4.72
N GLY A 336 -9.55 -23.49 5.32
CA GLY A 336 -9.20 -23.14 6.69
C GLY A 336 -9.65 -24.20 7.71
N VAL A 337 -10.87 -24.70 7.60
CA VAL A 337 -11.38 -25.81 8.43
C VAL A 337 -10.52 -27.06 8.24
N TRP A 338 -10.23 -27.42 6.98
CA TRP A 338 -9.40 -28.58 6.66
C TRP A 338 -7.98 -28.44 7.20
N ALA A 339 -7.36 -27.27 7.08
CA ALA A 339 -6.02 -27.01 7.59
C ALA A 339 -5.95 -27.15 9.12
N ILE A 340 -6.94 -26.63 9.84
CA ILE A 340 -7.02 -26.77 11.30
C ILE A 340 -7.24 -28.23 11.70
N TRP A 341 -8.13 -28.93 11.01
CA TRP A 341 -8.33 -30.36 11.21
C TRP A 341 -7.04 -31.16 10.97
N TRP A 342 -6.32 -30.87 9.89
CA TRP A 342 -5.06 -31.52 9.56
C TRP A 342 -3.99 -31.26 10.64
N ILE A 343 -3.86 -30.02 11.13
CA ILE A 343 -2.95 -29.70 12.23
C ILE A 343 -3.35 -30.48 13.49
N ALA A 344 -4.64 -30.51 13.82
CA ALA A 344 -5.14 -31.10 15.06
C ALA A 344 -5.11 -32.64 15.08
N THR A 345 -5.06 -33.31 13.92
CA THR A 345 -5.24 -34.77 13.85
C THR A 345 -4.13 -35.53 13.12
N ILE A 346 -3.50 -34.93 12.11
CA ILE A 346 -2.54 -35.62 11.24
C ILE A 346 -1.12 -35.11 11.47
N SER A 347 -0.96 -33.81 11.74
CA SER A 347 0.36 -33.21 11.86
C SER A 347 1.13 -33.69 13.10
N PRO A 348 2.47 -33.55 13.12
CA PRO A 348 3.28 -33.81 14.32
C PRO A 348 2.79 -33.08 15.59
N VAL A 349 2.17 -31.90 15.45
CA VAL A 349 1.55 -31.15 16.56
C VAL A 349 0.36 -31.88 17.18
N ALA A 350 -0.31 -32.80 16.46
CA ALA A 350 -1.45 -33.54 17.00
C ALA A 350 -1.11 -34.40 18.25
N ARG A 351 0.17 -34.74 18.44
CA ARG A 351 0.64 -35.59 19.56
C ARG A 351 0.41 -34.96 20.94
N ILE A 352 0.27 -33.64 21.02
CA ILE A 352 0.03 -32.92 22.28
C ILE A 352 -1.44 -32.59 22.52
N ILE A 353 -2.33 -32.93 21.58
CA ILE A 353 -3.74 -32.59 21.66
C ILE A 353 -4.49 -33.84 22.11
N PRO A 354 -5.01 -33.87 23.36
CA PRO A 354 -5.82 -34.99 23.82
C PRO A 354 -7.13 -35.02 23.04
N THR A 355 -7.41 -36.13 22.36
CA THR A 355 -8.60 -36.31 21.51
C THR A 355 -9.64 -37.26 22.10
N GLU A 356 -9.36 -37.82 23.28
CA GLU A 356 -10.20 -38.83 23.92
C GLU A 356 -11.54 -38.27 24.43
N SER A 357 -11.53 -37.04 24.94
CA SER A 357 -12.73 -36.37 25.44
C SER A 357 -12.57 -34.86 25.52
N LEU A 358 -13.69 -34.13 25.59
CA LEU A 358 -13.69 -32.70 25.84
C LEU A 358 -13.01 -32.35 27.17
N HIS A 359 -13.16 -33.19 28.19
CA HIS A 359 -12.51 -32.96 29.49
C HIS A 359 -10.99 -33.06 29.37
N ALA A 360 -10.48 -34.11 28.72
CA ALA A 360 -9.05 -34.29 28.47
C ALA A 360 -8.47 -33.14 27.64
N PHE A 361 -9.24 -32.58 26.70
CA PHE A 361 -8.83 -31.38 25.96
C PHE A 361 -8.79 -30.12 26.82
N LEU A 362 -9.77 -29.93 27.72
CA LEU A 362 -9.86 -28.71 28.55
C LEU A 362 -8.94 -28.73 29.76
N GLU A 363 -8.51 -29.90 30.22
CA GLU A 363 -7.70 -30.07 31.43
C GLU A 363 -6.34 -29.33 31.36
N PRO A 364 -5.52 -29.44 30.29
CA PRO A 364 -4.28 -28.66 30.17
C PRO A 364 -4.52 -27.15 30.13
N ILE A 365 -5.64 -26.70 29.54
CA ILE A 365 -6.01 -25.29 29.46
C ILE A 365 -6.41 -24.76 30.84
N ASN A 366 -7.25 -25.50 31.56
CA ASN A 366 -7.67 -25.14 32.90
C ASN A 366 -6.49 -25.15 33.88
N ALA A 367 -5.61 -26.16 33.77
CA ALA A 367 -4.39 -26.24 34.56
C ALA A 367 -3.52 -24.99 34.34
N MET A 368 -3.27 -24.58 33.10
CA MET A 368 -2.51 -23.36 32.79
C MET A 368 -3.13 -22.10 33.43
N ILE A 369 -4.45 -21.96 33.38
CA ILE A 369 -5.16 -20.79 33.95
C ILE A 369 -5.09 -20.79 35.47
N VAL A 370 -5.28 -21.94 36.11
CA VAL A 370 -5.28 -22.07 37.57
C VAL A 370 -3.87 -21.94 38.15
N THR A 371 -2.87 -22.57 37.53
CA THR A 371 -1.48 -22.55 38.01
C THR A 371 -0.72 -21.30 37.58
N GLN A 372 -1.27 -20.51 36.64
CA GLN A 372 -0.60 -19.35 36.02
C GLN A 372 0.74 -19.70 35.34
N GLN A 373 0.96 -20.98 35.03
CA GLN A 373 2.15 -21.46 34.33
C GLN A 373 1.85 -21.59 32.83
N TRP A 374 2.37 -20.65 32.04
CA TRP A 374 2.18 -20.63 30.59
C TRP A 374 2.98 -21.74 29.93
N SER A 375 2.29 -22.61 29.18
CA SER A 375 2.89 -23.67 28.39
C SER A 375 2.40 -23.65 26.95
N LEU A 376 3.23 -24.08 26.00
CA LEU A 376 2.90 -23.94 24.58
C LEU A 376 1.74 -24.86 24.15
N ALA A 377 1.58 -26.03 24.78
CA ALA A 377 0.54 -27.01 24.42
C ALA A 377 -0.89 -26.45 24.55
N PRO A 378 -1.34 -26.00 25.74
CA PRO A 378 -2.66 -25.39 25.87
C PRO A 378 -2.81 -24.10 25.05
N ILE A 379 -1.75 -23.32 24.82
CA ILE A 379 -1.82 -22.14 23.94
C ILE A 379 -2.14 -22.55 22.50
N VAL A 380 -1.43 -23.54 21.96
CA VAL A 380 -1.68 -24.07 20.60
C VAL A 380 -3.10 -24.64 20.50
N MET A 381 -3.55 -25.37 21.51
CA MET A 381 -4.92 -25.90 21.58
C MET A 381 -5.98 -24.79 21.54
N ILE A 382 -5.79 -23.71 22.32
CA ILE A 382 -6.69 -22.54 22.31
C ILE A 382 -6.69 -21.87 20.92
N VAL A 383 -5.51 -21.67 20.32
CA VAL A 383 -5.38 -21.05 18.99
C VAL A 383 -6.10 -21.87 17.92
N LEU A 384 -5.94 -23.20 17.94
CA LEU A 384 -6.63 -24.09 17.00
C LEU A 384 -8.14 -24.09 17.22
N ALA A 385 -8.61 -24.13 18.47
CA ALA A 385 -10.03 -24.08 18.79
C ALA A 385 -10.68 -22.75 18.39
N ALA A 386 -10.04 -21.62 18.72
CA ALA A 386 -10.49 -20.29 18.33
C ALA A 386 -10.46 -20.10 16.80
N GLY A 387 -9.41 -20.62 16.15
CA GLY A 387 -9.30 -20.65 14.69
C GLY A 387 -10.45 -21.42 14.06
N LEU A 388 -10.78 -22.62 14.59
CA LEU A 388 -11.85 -23.46 14.06
C LEU A 388 -13.21 -22.75 14.17
N LEU A 389 -13.50 -22.17 15.34
CA LEU A 389 -14.71 -21.37 15.53
C LEU A 389 -14.78 -20.21 14.53
N GLY A 390 -13.68 -19.48 14.35
CA GLY A 390 -13.58 -18.42 13.34
C GLY A 390 -13.90 -18.92 11.93
N GLN A 391 -13.35 -20.06 11.53
CA GLN A 391 -13.62 -20.65 10.21
C GLN A 391 -15.08 -21.09 10.06
N VAL A 392 -15.70 -21.64 11.10
CA VAL A 392 -17.14 -21.97 11.08
C VAL A 392 -17.98 -20.72 10.81
N PHE A 393 -17.68 -19.60 11.47
CA PHE A 393 -18.37 -18.33 11.18
C PHE A 393 -18.13 -17.84 9.75
N HIS A 394 -16.92 -18.02 9.21
CA HIS A 394 -16.62 -17.70 7.82
C HIS A 394 -17.42 -18.57 6.84
N VAL A 395 -17.50 -19.88 7.08
CA VAL A 395 -18.28 -20.83 6.28
C VAL A 395 -19.77 -20.46 6.29
N ILE A 396 -20.37 -20.29 7.48
CA ILE A 396 -21.79 -19.93 7.64
C ILE A 396 -22.09 -18.63 6.89
N ARG A 397 -21.24 -17.63 7.06
CA ARG A 397 -21.42 -16.34 6.40
C ARG A 397 -21.32 -16.44 4.88
N ALA A 398 -20.32 -17.14 4.37
CA ALA A 398 -20.14 -17.30 2.93
C ALA A 398 -21.32 -18.08 2.31
N LEU A 399 -21.86 -19.08 3.03
CA LEU A 399 -23.06 -19.81 2.63
C LEU A 399 -24.30 -18.89 2.58
N ALA A 400 -24.45 -18.00 3.56
CA ALA A 400 -25.53 -17.01 3.59
C ALA A 400 -25.42 -16.01 2.43
N GLU A 401 -24.21 -15.52 2.13
CA GLU A 401 -23.97 -14.60 0.99
C GLU A 401 -24.19 -15.31 -0.37
N LEU A 402 -23.86 -16.60 -0.49
CA LEU A 402 -24.11 -17.43 -1.68
C LEU A 402 -25.61 -17.64 -1.95
N THR A 403 -26.37 -17.94 -0.90
CA THR A 403 -27.82 -18.25 -1.00
C THR A 403 -28.65 -16.99 -1.20
N THR A 404 -28.32 -15.89 -0.53
CA THR A 404 -29.06 -14.62 -0.61
C THR A 404 -28.65 -13.74 -1.79
N GLY A 405 -27.44 -13.93 -2.33
CA GLY A 405 -26.89 -13.08 -3.40
C GLY A 405 -26.60 -11.64 -2.98
N GLN A 406 -26.71 -11.32 -1.68
CA GLN A 406 -26.39 -10.00 -1.12
C GLN A 406 -25.18 -10.09 -0.20
N ALA A 407 -24.27 -9.12 -0.34
CA ALA A 407 -23.14 -9.00 0.57
C ALA A 407 -23.64 -8.58 1.95
N TRP A 408 -23.46 -9.42 2.96
CA TRP A 408 -23.97 -9.16 4.30
C TRP A 408 -23.24 -7.96 4.92
N THR A 409 -23.93 -6.82 4.99
CA THR A 409 -23.43 -5.58 5.60
C THR A 409 -23.68 -5.66 7.10
N ARG A 410 -22.61 -5.63 7.89
CA ARG A 410 -22.71 -5.52 9.36
C ARG A 410 -23.45 -4.23 9.70
N GLY A 411 -24.63 -4.38 10.31
CA GLY A 411 -25.16 -3.43 11.29
C GLY A 411 -24.20 -3.24 12.44
#